data_AF-A0A969B6G8-F1
#
_entry.id   AF-A0A969B6G8-F1
#
_cell.length_a   1.000
_cell.length_b   1.000
_cell.length_c   1.000
_cell.angle_alpha   90.00
_cell.angle_beta   90.00
_cell.angle_gamma   90.00
#
_symmetry.space_group_name_H-M   'P 1'
#
loop_
_entity.id
_entity.type
_entity.pdbx_description
1 polymer ?
#
loop_
_entity_poly.entity_id
_entity_poly.type
_entity_poly.pdbx_seq_one_letter_code
_entity_poly.pdbx_strand_id
1 'polypeptide(L)' 'MSLITWNEKYSVGIKEIDNQHVNLVNIINELHDAMLKGKGKTSAWTMFLMN' A
#
# COMPACT_ATOMS: atom_id res chain seq x y z
N MET A 1 4.47 -10.82 1.27
CA MET A 1 4.07 -11.31 -0.07
C MET A 1 2.97 -10.38 -0.55
N SER A 2 3.12 -9.75 -1.72
CA SER A 2 2.19 -8.71 -2.17
C SER A 2 0.78 -9.28 -2.37
N LEU A 3 -0.20 -8.67 -1.71
CA LEU A 3 -1.62 -8.99 -1.89
C LEU A 3 -2.14 -8.44 -3.22
N ILE A 4 -1.68 -7.23 -3.58
CA ILE A 4 -2.09 -6.50 -4.78
C ILE A 4 -0.82 -6.07 -5.53
N THR A 5 -0.79 -6.28 -6.84
CA THR A 5 0.26 -5.75 -7.72
C THR A 5 -0.34 -4.67 -8.61
N TRP A 6 0.28 -3.49 -8.63
CA TRP A 6 -0.11 -2.42 -9.55
C TRP A 6 0.04 -2.88 -11.00
N ASN A 7 -0.92 -2.51 -11.85
CA ASN A 7 -0.92 -2.82 -13.26
C ASN A 7 -1.45 -1.59 -14.03
N GLU A 8 -0.91 -1.34 -15.22
CA GLU A 8 -1.27 -0.19 -16.05
C GLU A 8 -2.77 -0.12 -16.39
N LYS A 9 -3.51 -1.25 -16.32
CA LYS A 9 -4.98 -1.26 -16.47
C LYS A 9 -5.74 -0.44 -15.40
N TYR A 10 -5.08 -0.07 -14.30
CA TYR A 10 -5.64 0.78 -13.25
C TYR A 10 -5.29 2.27 -13.46
N SER A 11 -4.43 2.59 -14.43
CA SER A 11 -4.07 3.97 -14.74
C SER A 11 -5.29 4.73 -15.24
N VAL A 12 -5.40 5.97 -14.78
CA VAL A 12 -6.41 6.93 -15.26
C VAL A 12 -5.80 7.97 -16.21
N GLY A 13 -4.54 7.79 -16.60
CA GLY A 13 -3.80 8.68 -17.49
C GLY A 13 -3.33 9.99 -16.86
N ILE A 14 -3.61 10.20 -15.56
CA ILE A 14 -3.14 11.37 -14.81
C ILE A 14 -2.04 10.90 -13.86
N LYS A 15 -0.79 11.28 -14.17
CA LYS A 15 0.41 10.84 -13.45
C LYS A 15 0.32 11.04 -11.93
N GLU A 16 -0.23 12.16 -11.48
CA GLU A 16 -0.37 12.44 -10.04
C GLU A 16 -1.32 11.45 -9.36
N ILE A 17 -2.46 11.14 -9.99
CA ILE A 17 -3.44 10.19 -9.46
C ILE A 17 -2.89 8.77 -9.53
N ASP A 18 -2.21 8.41 -10.61
CA ASP A 18 -1.58 7.09 -10.74
C ASP A 18 -0.51 6.88 -9.67
N ASN A 19 0.27 7.92 -9.34
CA ASN A 19 1.23 7.86 -8.23
C ASN A 19 0.53 7.67 -6.88
N GLN A 20 -0.60 8.34 -6.66
CA GLN A 20 -1.40 8.16 -5.44
C GLN A 20 -1.95 6.73 -5.34
N HIS A 21 -2.42 6.15 -6.45
CA HIS A 21 -2.89 4.77 -6.49
C HIS A 21 -1.77 3.76 -6.22
N VAL A 22 -0.59 3.96 -6.79
CA VAL A 22 0.60 3.13 -6.51
C VAL A 22 0.93 3.20 -5.01
N ASN A 23 0.91 4.39 -4.41
CA ASN A 23 1.15 4.54 -2.98
C ASN A 23 0.10 3.81 -2.14
N LEU A 24 -1.18 3.90 -2.51
CA LEU A 24 -2.26 3.18 -1.84
C LEU A 24 -2.05 1.66 -1.89
N VAL A 25 -1.66 1.12 -3.06
CA VAL A 25 -1.35 -0.31 -3.22
C VAL A 25 -0.20 -0.73 -2.31
N ASN A 26 0.83 0.10 -2.16
CA ASN A 26 1.95 -0.18 -1.25
C ASN A 26 1.48 -0.24 0.22
N ILE A 27 0.69 0.73 0.67
CA ILE A 27 0.13 0.76 2.03
C ILE A 27 -0.68 -0.51 2.32
N ILE A 28 -1.52 -0.94 1.37
CA ILE A 28 -2.33 -2.15 1.51
C ILE A 28 -1.45 -3.39 1.63
N ASN A 29 -0.40 -3.50 0.81
CA ASN A 29 0.53 -4.63 0.83
C ASN A 29 1.31 -4.70 2.15
N GLU A 30 1.75 -3.57 2.68
CA GLU A 30 2.46 -3.52 3.96
C GLU A 30 1.54 -3.89 5.12
N LEU A 31 0.29 -3.39 5.11
CA LEU A 31 -0.70 -3.78 6.10
C LEU A 31 -0.97 -5.29 6.06
N HIS A 32 -1.16 -5.86 4.87
CA HIS A 32 -1.36 -7.30 4.69
C HIS A 32 -0.19 -8.12 5.24
N ASP A 33 1.05 -7.71 4.92
CA ASP A 33 2.25 -8.37 5.43
C ASP A 33 2.37 -8.28 6.96
N ALA A 34 1.94 -7.17 7.56
CA ALA A 34 1.91 -7.04 9.01
C ALA A 34 0.81 -7.89 9.66
N MET A 35 -0.36 -8.01 9.03
CA MET A 35 -1.44 -8.90 9.49
C MET A 35 -0.98 -10.36 9.49
N LEU A 36 -0.32 -10.82 8.42
CA LEU A 36 0.24 -12.18 8.34
C LEU A 36 1.27 -12.47 9.44
N LYS A 37 2.01 -11.45 9.88
CA LYS A 37 3.00 -11.57 10.96
C LYS A 37 2.39 -11.45 12.36
N GLY A 38 1.06 -11.32 12.48
CA GLY A 38 0.38 -11.08 13.76
C GLY A 38 0.65 -9.69 14.36
N LYS A 39 1.17 -8.75 13.56
CA LYS A 39 1.58 -7.38 13.96
C LYS A 39 0.70 -6.28 13.33
N GLY A 40 -0.50 -6.62 12.85
CA GLY A 40 -1.35 -5.71 12.09
C GLY A 40 -1.58 -4.35 12.79
N LYS A 41 -1.82 -4.37 14.11
CA LYS A 41 -2.08 -3.16 14.90
C LYS A 41 -0.85 -2.23 14.99
N THR A 42 0.35 -2.78 15.17
CA THR A 42 1.59 -1.99 15.32
C THR A 42 2.05 -1.37 14.01
N SER A 43 1.91 -2.07 12.88
CA SER A 43 2.38 -1.55 11.58
C SER A 43 1.58 -0.35 11.08
N ALA A 44 0.26 -0.34 11.35
CA ALA A 44 -0.59 0.79 10.99
C ALA A 44 -0.09 2.07 11.66
N TRP A 45 0.27 1.99 12.96
CA TRP A 45 0.81 3.12 13.70
C TRP A 45 2.20 3.56 13.20
N THR A 46 3.09 2.64 12.83
CA THR A 46 4.42 3.02 12.33
C THR A 46 4.39 3.64 10.94
N MET A 47 3.45 3.22 10.07
CA MET A 47 3.26 3.83 8.75
C MET A 47 2.92 5.33 8.85
N PHE A 48 2.11 5.72 9.84
CA PHE A 48 1.76 7.13 10.07
C PHE A 48 2.88 7.97 10.69
N LEU A 49 3.97 7.36 11.17
CA LEU A 49 5.08 8.05 11.84
C LEU A 49 6.34 8.19 10.96
N MET A 50 6.35 7.60 9.76
CA MET A 50 7.51 7.61 8.83
C MET A 50 7.34 8.57 7.63
N ASN A 51 6.32 9.41 7.66
CA ASN A 51 6.06 10.49 6.70
C ASN A 51 5.99 11.84 7.44
#